data_AF-A0A3D0X5T2-F1
#
_entry.id   AF-A0A3D0X5T2-F1
#
_cell.length_a   1.000
_cell.length_b   1.000
_cell.length_c   1.000
_cell.angle_alpha   90.00
_cell.angle_beta   90.00
_cell.angle_gamma   90.00
#
_symmetry.space_group_name_H-M   'P 1'
#
loop_
_entity.id
_entity.type
_entity.pdbx_description
1 polymer ?
#
loop_
_entity_poly.entity_id
_entity_poly.type
_entity_poly.pdbx_seq_one_letter_code
_entity_poly.pdbx_strand_id
1 'polypeptide(L)'
;MSKRKKKHLTRNRIGDGIDFCVLSAPYALDEDDTPQIQYERYMEDDNRHMDLDGKKFYKIICTYTMHMHGQHLIIAVVEKSMNSRIGYILVDEDGREFTVTGIETLHPTETEITECCHRTTYLVLKVDSMEIGKYLAIKERQIVKNLVQKFKNLGRI
;
A
#
# COMPACT_ATOMS: atom_id res chain seq x y z
N MET A 1 -16.66 -28.51 -16.47
CA MET A 1 -17.25 -27.15 -16.50
C MET A 1 -16.84 -26.41 -15.23
N SER A 2 -15.84 -25.54 -15.33
CA SER A 2 -15.26 -24.81 -14.19
C SER A 2 -16.17 -23.63 -13.81
N LYS A 3 -16.76 -23.66 -12.60
CA LYS A 3 -17.50 -22.54 -12.04
C LYS A 3 -16.48 -21.58 -11.40
N ARG A 4 -16.18 -20.47 -12.07
CA ARG A 4 -15.50 -19.31 -11.46
C ARG A 4 -16.35 -18.80 -10.29
N LYS A 5 -15.95 -19.12 -9.05
CA LYS A 5 -16.52 -18.50 -7.86
C LYS A 5 -16.09 -17.03 -7.83
N LYS A 6 -17.07 -16.12 -7.87
CA LYS A 6 -16.86 -14.69 -7.61
C LYS A 6 -16.35 -14.56 -6.17
N LYS A 7 -15.16 -14.00 -6.00
CA LYS A 7 -14.55 -13.67 -4.70
C LYS A 7 -15.47 -12.70 -3.96
N HIS A 8 -16.04 -13.12 -2.83
CA HIS A 8 -16.68 -12.19 -1.90
C HIS A 8 -15.60 -11.68 -0.96
N LEU A 9 -15.17 -10.42 -1.17
CA LEU A 9 -14.29 -9.70 -0.26
C LEU A 9 -15.02 -9.43 1.05
N THR A 10 -14.39 -9.78 2.16
CA THR A 10 -14.84 -9.49 3.53
C THR A 10 -14.88 -7.98 3.76
N ARG A 11 -16.06 -7.46 4.12
CA ARG A 11 -16.31 -6.05 4.46
C ARG A 11 -16.34 -5.95 5.99
N ASN A 12 -15.30 -5.40 6.60
CA ASN A 12 -15.28 -5.15 8.04
C ASN A 12 -15.55 -3.66 8.28
N ARG A 13 -16.74 -3.37 8.82
CA ARG A 13 -17.07 -2.05 9.36
C ARG A 13 -16.40 -1.91 10.71
N ILE A 14 -15.37 -1.08 10.78
CA ILE A 14 -14.85 -0.57 12.05
C ILE A 14 -15.58 0.76 12.27
N GLY A 15 -16.07 1.04 13.48
CA GLY A 15 -17.05 2.11 13.77
C GLY A 15 -16.80 3.50 13.15
N ASP A 16 -17.87 4.32 13.17
CA ASP A 16 -17.96 5.71 12.64
C ASP A 16 -17.57 5.92 11.16
N GLY A 17 -18.14 5.10 10.29
CA GLY A 17 -18.13 5.36 8.84
C GLY A 17 -16.78 5.11 8.16
N ILE A 18 -15.93 4.29 8.77
CA ILE A 18 -14.71 3.75 8.17
C ILE A 18 -15.01 2.36 7.60
N ASP A 19 -15.15 2.27 6.28
CA ASP A 19 -15.27 0.98 5.58
C ASP A 19 -13.89 0.58 5.04
N PHE A 20 -13.35 -0.53 5.52
CA PHE A 20 -12.09 -1.09 5.07
C PHE A 20 -12.33 -2.35 4.25
N CYS A 21 -11.82 -2.41 3.02
CA CYS A 21 -11.97 -3.56 2.13
C CYS A 21 -10.62 -3.93 1.52
N VAL A 22 -10.29 -5.23 1.52
CA VAL A 22 -9.09 -5.75 0.86
C VAL A 22 -9.29 -5.67 -0.66
N LEU A 23 -8.51 -4.89 -1.39
CA LEU A 23 -8.59 -4.88 -2.86
C LEU A 23 -7.84 -6.08 -3.46
N SER A 24 -6.65 -6.37 -2.94
CA SER A 24 -5.83 -7.49 -3.39
C SER A 24 -4.91 -7.96 -2.26
N ALA A 25 -4.91 -9.26 -1.99
CA ALA A 25 -3.97 -9.90 -1.07
C ALA A 25 -3.33 -11.10 -1.81
N PRO A 26 -2.27 -10.89 -2.62
CA PRO A 26 -1.68 -11.95 -3.44
C PRO A 26 -1.11 -13.13 -2.63
N TYR A 27 -0.82 -12.91 -1.35
CA TYR A 27 -0.28 -13.93 -0.43
C TYR A 27 -1.33 -14.53 0.52
N ALA A 28 -2.62 -14.16 0.38
CA ALA A 28 -3.71 -14.80 1.11
C ALA A 28 -4.21 -16.04 0.34
N LEU A 29 -4.18 -17.19 1.00
CA LEU A 29 -4.71 -18.47 0.56
C LEU A 29 -6.08 -18.74 1.18
N ASP A 30 -6.29 -18.27 2.40
CA ASP A 30 -7.52 -18.43 3.18
C ASP A 30 -8.09 -17.07 3.60
N GLU A 31 -9.40 -17.01 3.86
CA GLU A 31 -10.09 -15.77 4.25
C GLU A 31 -9.64 -15.23 5.61
N ASP A 32 -9.14 -16.12 6.47
CA ASP A 32 -8.70 -15.81 7.84
C ASP A 32 -7.17 -15.63 7.95
N ASP A 33 -6.45 -15.60 6.83
CA ASP A 33 -5.00 -15.41 6.86
C ASP A 33 -4.62 -14.06 7.48
N THR A 34 -3.84 -14.14 8.57
CA THR A 34 -3.36 -12.95 9.27
C THR A 34 -2.33 -12.18 8.44
N PRO A 35 -2.14 -10.87 8.71
CA PRO A 35 -1.06 -10.11 8.07
C PRO A 35 0.34 -10.74 8.25
N GLN A 36 0.58 -11.41 9.37
CA GLN A 36 1.84 -12.11 9.63
C GLN A 36 2.02 -13.30 8.68
N ILE A 37 1.00 -14.13 8.48
CA ILE A 37 1.06 -15.27 7.54
C ILE A 37 1.29 -14.77 6.10
N GLN A 38 0.59 -13.70 5.71
CA GLN A 38 0.78 -13.09 4.39
C GLN A 38 2.22 -12.56 4.22
N TYR A 39 2.80 -11.99 5.28
CA TYR A 39 4.18 -11.51 5.27
C TYR A 39 5.21 -12.64 5.22
N GLU A 40 5.02 -13.73 5.96
CA GLU A 40 5.90 -14.91 5.92
C GLU A 40 5.96 -15.50 4.50
N ARG A 41 4.81 -15.66 3.85
CA ARG A 41 4.74 -16.11 2.45
C ARG A 41 5.37 -15.12 1.48
N TYR A 42 5.26 -13.81 1.75
CA TYR A 42 6.00 -12.79 0.99
C TYR A 42 7.51 -12.99 1.11
N MET A 43 8.01 -13.34 2.30
CA MET A 43 9.44 -13.57 2.53
C MET A 43 9.95 -14.86 1.87
N GLU A 44 9.09 -15.85 1.70
CA GLU A 44 9.36 -17.09 0.94
C GLU A 44 9.35 -16.88 -0.58
N ASP A 45 8.82 -15.76 -1.09
CA ASP A 45 8.80 -15.46 -2.52
C ASP A 45 10.17 -14.94 -2.98
N ASP A 46 10.89 -15.77 -3.74
CA ASP A 46 12.18 -15.45 -4.36
C ASP A 46 12.07 -14.30 -5.39
N ASN A 47 10.88 -14.04 -5.94
CA ASN A 47 10.60 -12.98 -6.91
C ASN A 47 9.89 -11.78 -6.29
N ARG A 48 9.96 -11.63 -4.95
CA ARG A 48 9.37 -10.47 -4.24
C ARG A 48 9.99 -9.14 -4.62
N HIS A 49 11.23 -9.15 -5.13
CA HIS A 49 11.88 -8.03 -5.79
C HIS A 49 12.27 -8.44 -7.21
N MET A 50 12.17 -7.51 -8.15
CA MET A 50 12.63 -7.73 -9.51
C MET A 50 13.26 -6.47 -10.08
N ASP A 51 14.18 -6.64 -11.02
CA ASP A 51 14.73 -5.54 -11.80
C ASP A 51 14.08 -5.53 -13.19
N LEU A 52 13.40 -4.43 -13.52
CA LEU A 52 12.82 -4.18 -14.83
C LEU A 52 13.38 -2.86 -15.36
N ASP A 53 14.00 -2.89 -16.52
CA ASP A 53 14.62 -1.72 -17.17
C ASP A 53 15.55 -0.91 -16.24
N GLY A 54 16.34 -1.62 -15.43
CA GLY A 54 17.29 -1.03 -14.48
C GLY A 54 16.64 -0.37 -13.25
N LYS A 55 15.34 -0.61 -13.02
CA LYS A 55 14.63 -0.18 -11.82
C LYS A 55 14.29 -1.38 -10.96
N LYS A 56 14.53 -1.24 -9.66
CA LYS A 56 14.12 -2.23 -8.67
C LYS A 56 12.66 -2.03 -8.28
N PHE A 57 11.87 -3.07 -8.50
CA PHE A 57 10.46 -3.16 -8.18
C PHE A 57 10.24 -4.04 -6.95
N TYR A 58 9.31 -3.62 -6.09
CA TYR A 58 8.90 -4.32 -4.88
C TYR A 58 7.48 -4.84 -5.07
N LYS A 59 7.29 -6.15 -4.89
CA LYS A 59 5.96 -6.76 -4.95
C LYS A 59 5.11 -6.24 -3.79
N ILE A 60 3.86 -5.92 -4.08
CA ILE A 60 2.90 -5.47 -3.05
C ILE A 60 2.46 -6.68 -2.22
N ILE A 61 2.49 -6.52 -0.89
CA ILE A 61 2.08 -7.57 0.06
C ILE A 61 0.55 -7.65 0.09
N CYS A 62 -0.11 -6.49 0.23
CA CYS A 62 -1.56 -6.36 0.25
C CYS A 62 -1.96 -4.94 -0.16
N THR A 63 -3.13 -4.80 -0.76
CA THR A 63 -3.77 -3.51 -1.02
C THR A 63 -5.15 -3.46 -0.38
N TYR A 64 -5.46 -2.33 0.21
CA TYR A 64 -6.75 -2.04 0.80
C TYR A 64 -7.34 -0.77 0.20
N THR A 65 -8.66 -0.70 0.23
CA THR A 65 -9.37 0.57 0.14
C THR A 65 -9.97 0.90 1.49
N MET A 66 -9.87 2.17 1.86
CA MET A 66 -10.52 2.74 3.02
C MET A 66 -11.43 3.88 2.58
N HIS A 67 -12.70 3.78 2.95
CA HIS A 67 -13.64 4.89 2.83
C HIS A 67 -13.80 5.55 4.20
N MET A 68 -13.50 6.84 4.31
CA MET A 68 -13.62 7.59 5.56
C MET A 68 -14.11 9.01 5.25
N HIS A 69 -15.22 9.43 5.87
CA HIS A 69 -15.79 10.78 5.71
C HIS A 69 -15.98 11.23 4.24
N GLY A 70 -16.39 10.31 3.36
CA GLY A 70 -16.56 10.59 1.93
C GLY A 70 -15.27 10.63 1.11
N GLN A 71 -14.11 10.43 1.74
CA GLN A 71 -12.83 10.23 1.08
C GLN A 71 -12.60 8.76 0.78
N HIS A 72 -11.97 8.48 -0.36
CA HIS A 72 -11.57 7.15 -0.78
C HIS A 72 -10.05 7.11 -0.84
N LEU A 73 -9.45 6.24 -0.04
CA LEU A 73 -8.01 6.12 0.13
C LEU A 73 -7.59 4.72 -0.29
N ILE A 74 -6.54 4.63 -1.11
CA ILE A 74 -5.90 3.36 -1.41
C ILE A 74 -4.67 3.22 -0.54
N ILE A 75 -4.53 2.07 0.10
CA ILE A 75 -3.42 1.76 0.99
C ILE A 75 -2.68 0.56 0.42
N ALA A 76 -1.42 0.75 0.06
CA ALA A 76 -0.53 -0.32 -0.37
C ALA A 76 0.42 -0.72 0.76
N VAL A 77 0.48 -2.01 1.07
CA VAL A 77 1.43 -2.58 2.02
C VAL A 77 2.64 -3.07 1.26
N VAL A 78 3.79 -2.49 1.56
CA VAL A 78 5.08 -2.84 0.94
C VAL A 78 6.12 -3.16 2.00
N GLU A 79 7.20 -3.80 1.58
CA GLU A 79 8.36 -3.97 2.44
C GLU A 79 9.01 -2.61 2.73
N LYS A 80 9.37 -2.38 4.00
CA LYS A 80 9.98 -1.14 4.48
C LYS A 80 11.31 -0.80 3.78
N SER A 81 12.00 -1.82 3.26
CA SER A 81 13.24 -1.69 2.47
C SER A 81 13.08 -0.78 1.23
N MET A 82 11.85 -0.62 0.74
CA MET A 82 11.53 0.29 -0.36
C MET A 82 11.85 1.76 -0.01
N ASN A 83 11.88 2.15 1.27
CA ASN A 83 12.27 3.49 1.75
C ASN A 83 11.48 4.66 1.11
N SER A 84 10.16 4.48 0.99
CA SER A 84 9.26 5.48 0.41
C SER A 84 9.04 6.69 1.34
N ARG A 85 8.75 7.85 0.76
CA ARG A 85 8.47 9.11 1.49
C ARG A 85 7.25 9.82 0.93
N ILE A 86 6.60 10.63 1.76
CA ILE A 86 5.50 11.50 1.32
C ILE A 86 6.02 12.42 0.20
N GLY A 87 5.23 12.54 -0.87
CA GLY A 87 5.55 13.31 -2.06
C GLY A 87 6.34 12.51 -3.12
N TYR A 88 6.76 11.28 -2.84
CA TYR A 88 7.33 10.42 -3.87
C TYR A 88 6.29 10.00 -4.90
N ILE A 89 6.76 9.81 -6.13
CA ILE A 89 5.99 9.17 -7.20
C ILE A 89 6.41 7.72 -7.24
N LEU A 90 5.45 6.82 -7.06
CA LEU A 90 5.62 5.41 -7.33
C LEU A 90 5.19 5.13 -8.75
N VAL A 91 5.83 4.14 -9.37
CA VAL A 91 5.42 3.59 -10.65
C VAL A 91 5.21 2.09 -10.54
N ASP A 92 4.17 1.58 -11.18
CA ASP A 92 4.00 0.12 -11.34
C ASP A 92 4.75 -0.41 -12.56
N GLU A 93 4.67 -1.72 -12.76
CA GLU A 93 5.29 -2.42 -13.88
C GLU A 93 4.78 -1.97 -15.26
N ASP A 94 3.57 -1.41 -15.32
CA ASP A 94 2.95 -0.87 -16.54
C ASP A 94 3.28 0.62 -16.76
N GLY A 95 4.03 1.24 -15.83
CA GLY A 95 4.42 2.64 -15.88
C GLY A 95 3.35 3.62 -15.39
N ARG A 96 2.28 3.16 -14.75
CA ARG A 96 1.26 4.02 -14.13
C ARG A 96 1.85 4.68 -12.89
N GLU A 97 1.52 5.96 -12.68
CA GLU A 97 2.10 6.76 -11.60
C GLU A 97 1.13 6.92 -10.44
N PHE A 98 1.65 6.84 -9.21
CA PHE A 98 0.89 6.99 -7.97
C PHE A 98 1.63 7.94 -7.03
N THR A 99 0.92 8.89 -6.42
CA THR A 99 1.55 9.83 -5.47
C THR A 99 1.39 9.33 -4.04
N VAL A 100 2.49 9.24 -3.30
CA VAL A 100 2.45 8.95 -1.86
C VAL A 100 1.99 10.18 -1.11
N THR A 101 0.80 10.13 -0.52
CA THR A 101 0.21 11.25 0.25
C THR A 101 0.23 11.03 1.75
N GLY A 102 0.50 9.81 2.21
CA GLY A 102 0.63 9.46 3.61
C GLY A 102 1.43 8.19 3.78
N ILE A 103 2.04 8.02 4.95
CA ILE A 103 2.77 6.82 5.34
C ILE A 103 2.37 6.51 6.76
N GLU A 104 1.76 5.35 6.94
CA GLU A 104 1.40 4.84 8.26
C GLU A 104 2.28 3.64 8.60
N THR A 105 2.72 3.60 9.84
CA THR A 105 3.26 2.38 10.43
C THR A 105 2.21 1.93 11.44
N LEU A 106 1.67 0.72 11.28
CA LEU A 106 0.84 0.18 12.33
C LEU A 106 1.73 0.04 13.57
N HIS A 107 1.35 0.76 14.63
CA HIS A 107 1.89 0.55 15.96
C HIS A 107 0.92 -0.38 16.69
N PRO A 108 1.08 -1.72 16.59
CA PRO A 108 0.32 -2.60 17.46
C PRO A 108 0.59 -2.22 18.92
N THR A 109 -0.47 -2.27 19.73
CA THR A 109 -0.37 -2.13 21.18
C THR A 109 0.63 -3.14 21.74
N GLU A 110 1.37 -2.74 22.79
CA GLU A 110 2.62 -3.37 23.29
C GLU A 110 2.59 -4.90 23.50
N THR A 111 1.41 -5.52 23.54
CA THR A 111 1.24 -6.96 23.79
C THR A 111 1.28 -7.86 22.55
N GLU A 112 1.18 -7.33 21.32
CA GLU A 112 1.15 -8.15 20.09
C GLU A 112 1.93 -7.51 18.93
N ILE A 113 3.20 -7.16 19.17
CA ILE A 113 4.06 -6.68 18.09
C ILE A 113 4.55 -7.88 17.27
N THR A 114 3.93 -8.10 16.12
CA THR A 114 4.38 -9.12 15.15
C THR A 114 5.55 -8.60 14.31
N GLU A 115 6.43 -9.51 13.87
CA GLU A 115 7.61 -9.15 13.07
C GLU A 115 7.23 -8.40 11.78
N CYS A 116 6.09 -8.72 11.17
CA CYS A 116 5.59 -8.04 9.98
C CYS A 116 5.37 -6.54 10.22
N CYS A 117 4.96 -6.10 11.41
CA CYS A 117 4.70 -4.68 11.71
C CYS A 117 5.96 -3.82 11.66
N HIS A 118 7.13 -4.38 11.97
CA HIS A 118 8.40 -3.65 11.89
C HIS A 118 9.01 -3.60 10.49
N ARG A 119 8.64 -4.56 9.64
CA ARG A 119 9.25 -4.78 8.33
C ARG A 119 8.38 -4.34 7.16
N THR A 120 7.13 -3.94 7.40
CA THR A 120 6.22 -3.42 6.38
C THR A 120 5.98 -1.92 6.55
N THR A 121 5.43 -1.31 5.52
CA THR A 121 5.04 0.11 5.50
C THR A 121 3.73 0.25 4.75
N TYR A 122 2.81 1.04 5.29
CA TYR A 122 1.49 1.30 4.71
C TYR A 122 1.54 2.64 3.99
N LEU A 123 1.46 2.60 2.66
CA LEU A 123 1.52 3.79 1.81
C LEU A 123 0.11 4.20 1.44
N VAL A 124 -0.29 5.42 1.82
CA VAL A 124 -1.54 6.03 1.36
C VAL A 124 -1.28 6.67 0.01
N LEU A 125 -1.98 6.20 -1.01
CA LEU A 125 -1.77 6.58 -2.40
C LEU A 125 -2.93 7.44 -2.90
N LYS A 126 -2.59 8.56 -3.52
CA LYS A 126 -3.51 9.28 -4.41
C LYS A 126 -3.32 8.75 -5.82
N VAL A 127 -4.41 8.24 -6.37
CA VAL A 127 -4.42 7.51 -7.64
C VAL A 127 -5.62 7.97 -8.47
N ASP A 128 -5.42 8.12 -9.79
CA ASP A 128 -6.51 8.45 -10.71
C ASP A 128 -7.28 7.18 -11.13
N SER A 129 -6.68 6.00 -10.94
CA SER A 129 -7.25 4.67 -11.21
C SER A 129 -7.21 3.78 -9.98
N MET A 130 -8.25 2.96 -9.78
CA MET A 130 -8.28 1.96 -8.70
C MET A 130 -7.38 0.74 -8.96
N GLU A 131 -6.93 0.55 -10.21
CA GLU A 131 -6.11 -0.60 -10.58
C GLU A 131 -4.63 -0.26 -10.40
N ILE A 132 -4.09 -0.66 -9.24
CA ILE A 132 -2.65 -0.67 -8.96
C ILE A 132 -2.07 -1.98 -9.50
N GLY A 133 -0.92 -1.90 -10.17
CA GLY A 133 -0.14 -3.07 -10.56
C GLY A 133 0.32 -3.94 -9.38
N LYS A 134 1.02 -5.02 -9.68
CA LYS A 134 1.50 -5.98 -8.66
C LYS A 134 2.79 -5.51 -7.99
N TYR A 135 3.53 -4.63 -8.65
CA TYR A 135 4.82 -4.16 -8.21
C TYR A 135 4.86 -2.64 -8.14
N LEU A 136 5.72 -2.09 -7.29
CA LEU A 136 5.97 -0.66 -7.20
C LEU A 136 7.48 -0.37 -7.16
N ALA A 137 7.90 0.64 -7.91
CA ALA A 137 9.23 1.24 -7.84
C ALA A 137 9.13 2.73 -7.53
N ILE A 138 10.18 3.31 -6.95
CA ILE A 138 10.26 4.76 -6.71
C ILE A 138 10.78 5.44 -7.96
N LYS A 139 10.08 6.48 -8.40
CA LYS A 139 10.52 7.40 -9.45
C LYS A 139 10.93 8.72 -8.81
N GLU A 140 12.24 8.95 -8.75
CA GLU A 140 12.77 10.27 -8.42
C GLU A 140 12.49 11.23 -9.58
N ARG A 141 11.39 11.98 -9.49
CA ARG A 141 11.32 13.24 -10.22
C ARG A 141 12.19 14.23 -9.47
N GLN A 142 13.05 14.99 -10.17
CA GLN A 142 13.66 16.18 -9.57
C GLN A 142 12.52 17.08 -9.10
N ILE A 143 12.18 17.00 -7.81
CA ILE A 143 11.26 17.90 -7.16
C ILE A 143 12.02 19.22 -7.09
N VAL A 144 11.85 20.05 -8.12
CA VAL A 144 12.27 21.44 -8.08
C VAL A 144 11.66 22.03 -6.81
N LYS A 145 12.54 22.43 -5.89
CA LYS A 145 12.25 23.14 -4.65
C LYS A 145 11.15 24.18 -4.88
N ASN A 146 9.89 23.86 -4.61
CA ASN A 146 8.79 24.83 -4.52
C ASN A 146 7.57 24.31 -3.72
N LEU A 147 7.77 23.28 -2.88
CA LEU A 147 6.76 22.81 -1.92
C LEU A 147 6.86 23.47 -0.54
N VAL A 148 7.88 24.31 -0.30
CA VAL A 148 7.99 25.15 0.92
C VAL A 148 6.98 26.31 0.88
N GLN A 149 6.50 26.72 -0.29
CA GLN A 149 5.58 27.85 -0.41
C GLN A 149 4.10 27.46 -0.24
N LYS A 150 3.74 26.17 -0.33
CA LYS A 150 2.34 25.72 -0.18
C LYS A 150 1.95 25.33 1.26
N PHE A 151 2.91 25.06 2.14
CA PHE A 151 2.65 24.81 3.56
C PHE A 151 2.55 26.07 4.42
N LYS A 152 2.92 27.25 3.91
CA LYS A 152 2.59 28.53 4.56
C LYS A 152 1.09 28.87 4.52
N ASN A 153 0.28 28.17 3.71
CA ASN A 153 -1.13 28.51 3.49
C ASN A 153 -2.13 27.52 4.11
N LEU A 154 -1.66 26.53 4.89
CA LEU A 154 -2.53 25.66 5.71
C LEU A 154 -2.49 25.98 7.21
N GLY A 155 -1.77 27.04 7.59
CA GLY A 155 -1.97 27.75 8.86
C GLY A 155 -2.53 29.14 8.58
N ARG A 156 -3.86 29.30 8.63
CA ARG A 156 -4.44 30.56 9.13
C ARG A 156 -4.19 30.56 10.65
N ILE A 157 -3.60 31.61 11.22
CA ILE A 157 -4.31 32.83 11.66
C ILE A 157 -5.63 32.47 12.33
#